data_AF-A0A380DLX3-F1
#
_entry.id   AF-A0A380DLX3-F1
#
_cell.length_a   1.000
_cell.length_b   1.000
_cell.length_c   1.000
_cell.angle_alpha   90.00
_cell.angle_beta   90.00
_cell.angle_gamma   90.00
#
_symmetry.space_group_name_H-M   'P 1'
#
loop_
_entity.id
_entity.type
_entity.pdbx_description
1 polymer ?
#
loop_
_entity_poly.entity_id
_entity_poly.type
_entity_poly.pdbx_seq_one_letter_code
_entity_poly.pdbx_strand_id
1 'polypeptide(L)'
;MFLGDIQNKNGFTFFLNVLLPLVFISVLIGIFNYIKVLPFIIKYVGIAINKITRMGRLESYFAISTAMFGQPEVYLTIKDIIPKLSRAKLYTIATSGMSAVSMAMLGSYMQMIEPKFVVTAVMLNIFSALIIASVINPYKSDDTDVEIDNLTKSTETKTLNGKTGKPKKVAFFPNDW
;
A
#
# COMPACT_ATOMS: atom_id res chain seq x y z
N MET A 1 -25.08 -12.81 -12.81
CA MET A 1 -24.81 -11.81 -13.87
C MET A 1 -23.40 -11.93 -14.46
N PHE A 2 -22.35 -12.28 -13.70
CA PHE A 2 -20.97 -12.36 -14.21
C PHE A 2 -20.63 -13.58 -15.10
N LEU A 3 -21.35 -14.70 -15.01
CA LEU A 3 -21.03 -15.92 -15.77
C LEU A 3 -21.95 -16.22 -16.96
N GLY A 4 -23.00 -15.43 -17.17
CA GLY A 4 -23.99 -15.69 -18.23
C GLY A 4 -23.60 -15.16 -19.63
N ASP A 5 -22.59 -14.30 -19.72
CA ASP A 5 -22.24 -13.57 -20.95
C ASP A 5 -20.96 -14.09 -21.64
N ILE A 6 -20.38 -15.20 -21.14
CA ILE A 6 -19.11 -15.75 -21.64
C ILE A 6 -19.32 -16.54 -22.95
N GLN A 7 -20.57 -16.74 -23.39
CA GLN A 7 -20.88 -17.56 -24.57
C GLN A 7 -21.23 -16.76 -25.84
N ASN A 8 -21.21 -15.42 -25.81
CA ASN A 8 -21.58 -14.64 -27.00
C ASN A 8 -20.81 -13.30 -27.08
N LYS A 9 -19.91 -13.13 -28.06
CA LYS A 9 -19.26 -11.88 -28.55
C LYS A 9 -18.71 -10.82 -27.56
N ASN A 10 -18.95 -10.91 -26.26
CA ASN A 10 -18.74 -9.90 -25.23
C ASN A 10 -17.56 -10.24 -24.29
N GLY A 11 -17.07 -11.47 -24.30
CA GLY A 11 -15.83 -11.84 -23.57
C GLY A 11 -14.61 -11.06 -24.05
N PHE A 12 -14.55 -10.75 -25.35
CA PHE A 12 -13.52 -9.89 -25.93
C PHE A 12 -13.66 -8.43 -25.44
N THR A 13 -14.90 -7.95 -25.32
CA THR A 13 -15.24 -6.63 -24.78
C THR A 13 -14.84 -6.50 -23.31
N PHE A 14 -15.07 -7.51 -22.47
CA PHE A 14 -14.61 -7.51 -21.08
C PHE A 14 -13.08 -7.51 -20.97
N PHE A 15 -12.40 -8.36 -21.76
CA PHE A 15 -10.94 -8.42 -21.78
C PHE A 15 -10.31 -7.08 -22.17
N LEU A 16 -10.78 -6.45 -23.26
CA LEU A 16 -10.24 -5.17 -23.74
C LEU A 16 -10.60 -3.98 -22.85
N ASN A 17 -11.79 -3.96 -22.23
CA ASN A 17 -12.21 -2.81 -21.43
C ASN A 17 -11.80 -2.88 -19.96
N VAL A 18 -11.55 -4.08 -19.41
CA VAL A 18 -11.24 -4.25 -17.98
C VAL A 18 -9.84 -4.82 -17.79
N LEU A 19 -9.51 -5.93 -18.46
CA LEU A 19 -8.26 -6.64 -18.21
C LEU A 19 -7.05 -5.93 -18.83
N LEU A 20 -7.19 -5.40 -20.06
CA LEU A 20 -6.11 -4.71 -20.77
C LEU A 20 -5.67 -3.41 -20.05
N PRO A 21 -6.57 -2.51 -19.60
CA PRO A 21 -6.18 -1.35 -18.80
C PRO A 21 -5.53 -1.75 -17.47
N LEU A 22 -6.03 -2.81 -16.81
CA LEU A 22 -5.48 -3.28 -15.53
C LEU A 22 -4.03 -3.79 -15.67
N VAL A 23 -3.74 -4.56 -16.73
CA VAL A 23 -2.38 -5.00 -17.06
C VAL A 23 -1.50 -3.81 -17.43
N PHE A 24 -2.02 -2.87 -18.24
CA PHE A 24 -1.28 -1.68 -18.65
C PHE A 24 -0.86 -0.81 -17.46
N ILE A 25 -1.78 -0.53 -16.53
CA ILE A 25 -1.50 0.22 -15.30
C ILE A 25 -0.49 -0.52 -14.42
N SER A 26 -0.60 -1.85 -14.31
CA SER A 26 0.36 -2.66 -13.54
C SER A 26 1.79 -2.58 -14.10
N VAL A 27 1.94 -2.61 -15.44
CA VAL A 27 3.24 -2.44 -16.10
C VAL A 27 3.77 -1.03 -15.93
N LEU A 28 2.93 0.00 -16.06
CA LEU A 28 3.33 1.40 -15.87
C LEU A 28 3.82 1.65 -14.44
N ILE A 29 3.11 1.15 -13.44
CA ILE A 29 3.53 1.19 -12.03
C ILE A 29 4.85 0.43 -11.84
N GLY A 30 5.01 -0.73 -12.49
CA GLY A 30 6.27 -1.49 -12.48
C GLY A 30 7.45 -0.67 -13.02
N ILE A 31 7.26 0.05 -14.12
CA ILE A 31 8.27 0.96 -14.70
C ILE A 31 8.58 2.11 -13.75
N PHE A 32 7.55 2.76 -13.19
CA PHE A 32 7.72 3.87 -12.24
C PHE A 32 8.45 3.44 -10.95
N ASN A 33 8.24 2.20 -10.51
CA ASN A 33 8.97 1.61 -9.39
C ASN A 33 10.43 1.31 -9.76
N TYR A 34 10.68 0.82 -10.98
CA TYR A 34 12.04 0.58 -11.51
C TYR A 34 12.88 1.87 -11.59
N ILE A 35 12.27 3.00 -11.97
CA ILE A 35 12.95 4.31 -12.09
C ILE A 35 13.25 4.93 -10.70
N LYS A 36 12.83 4.30 -9.59
CA LYS A 36 13.04 4.75 -8.19
C LYS A 36 12.45 6.14 -7.85
N VAL A 37 11.54 6.67 -8.66
CA VAL A 37 10.85 7.95 -8.36
C VAL A 37 9.88 7.79 -7.18
N LEU A 38 9.15 6.67 -7.13
CA LEU A 38 8.23 6.35 -6.02
C LEU A 38 8.94 6.28 -4.66
N PRO A 39 9.95 5.41 -4.44
CA PRO A 39 10.64 5.32 -3.16
C PRO A 39 11.33 6.63 -2.77
N PHE A 40 11.78 7.44 -3.74
CA PHE A 40 12.35 8.76 -3.49
C PHE A 40 11.32 9.73 -2.90
N ILE A 41 10.19 9.95 -3.58
CA ILE A 41 9.13 10.87 -3.11
C ILE A 41 8.62 10.42 -1.74
N ILE A 42 8.39 9.13 -1.57
CA ILE A 42 7.84 8.59 -0.34
C ILE A 42 8.84 8.72 0.83
N LYS A 43 10.15 8.58 0.60
CA LYS A 43 11.16 8.81 1.65
C LYS A 43 11.04 10.23 2.21
N TYR A 44 10.93 11.25 1.35
CA TYR A 44 10.81 12.64 1.81
C TYR A 44 9.48 12.93 2.49
N VAL A 45 8.38 12.40 1.95
CA VAL A 45 7.03 12.65 2.46
C VAL A 45 6.79 11.89 3.79
N GLY A 46 7.30 10.66 3.91
CA GLY A 46 7.29 9.88 5.15
C GLY A 46 8.10 10.52 6.27
N ILE A 47 9.25 11.14 5.96
CA ILE A 47 10.02 11.95 6.91
C ILE A 47 9.22 13.17 7.37
N ALA A 48 8.54 13.87 6.44
CA ALA A 48 7.75 15.06 6.76
C ALA A 48 6.59 14.74 7.73
N ILE A 49 5.86 13.66 7.51
CA ILE A 49 4.75 13.26 8.40
C ILE A 49 5.25 12.64 9.70
N ASN A 50 6.34 11.87 9.70
CA ASN A 50 6.88 11.34 10.96
C ASN A 50 7.26 12.48 11.92
N LYS A 51 7.74 13.61 11.38
CA LYS A 51 8.03 14.81 12.17
C LYS A 51 6.80 15.40 12.86
N ILE A 52 5.61 15.20 12.28
CA ILE A 52 4.33 15.71 12.80
C ILE A 52 3.67 14.68 13.73
N THR A 53 3.59 13.42 13.32
CA THR A 53 2.79 12.39 14.00
C THR A 53 3.59 11.62 15.08
N ARG A 54 4.93 11.59 15.01
CA ARG A 54 5.81 10.85 15.95
C ARG A 54 5.49 9.35 16.13
N MET A 55 4.76 8.74 15.19
CA MET A 55 4.35 7.33 15.22
C MET A 55 5.37 6.36 14.61
N GLY A 56 6.47 6.86 14.08
CA GLY A 56 7.49 6.06 13.40
C GLY A 56 7.53 6.30 11.89
N ARG A 57 8.71 6.05 11.31
CA ARG A 57 8.99 6.32 9.89
C ARG A 57 8.19 5.42 8.97
N LEU A 58 7.98 4.16 9.36
CA LEU A 58 7.31 3.15 8.51
C LEU A 58 5.81 3.41 8.43
N GLU A 59 5.19 3.74 9.55
CA GLU A 59 3.77 4.01 9.70
C GLU A 59 3.38 5.27 8.91
N SER A 60 4.20 6.32 9.06
CA SER A 60 4.06 7.57 8.32
C SER A 60 4.28 7.36 6.82
N TYR A 61 5.32 6.61 6.45
CA TYR A 61 5.57 6.19 5.06
C TYR A 61 4.35 5.48 4.47
N PHE A 62 3.85 4.47 5.17
CA PHE A 62 2.78 3.62 4.65
C PHE A 62 1.49 4.42 4.47
N ALA A 63 1.08 5.22 5.47
CA ALA A 63 -0.15 5.99 5.42
C ALA A 63 -0.23 6.92 4.20
N ILE A 64 0.87 7.59 3.87
CA ILE A 64 0.89 8.54 2.76
C ILE A 64 1.02 7.84 1.42
N SER A 65 1.89 6.83 1.36
CA SER A 65 2.06 6.03 0.15
C SER A 65 0.72 5.46 -0.28
N THR A 66 -0.05 4.93 0.68
CA THR A 66 -1.33 4.29 0.38
C THR A 66 -2.38 5.31 -0.07
N ALA A 67 -2.36 6.54 0.48
CA ALA A 67 -3.21 7.62 -0.01
C ALA A 67 -2.85 8.07 -1.45
N MET A 68 -1.57 8.06 -1.81
CA MET A 68 -1.12 8.49 -3.14
C MET A 68 -1.26 7.39 -4.20
N PHE A 69 -0.74 6.19 -3.92
CA PHE A 69 -0.59 5.13 -4.91
C PHE A 69 -1.64 4.02 -4.80
N GLY A 70 -2.34 3.91 -3.67
CA GLY A 70 -3.27 2.81 -3.40
C GLY A 70 -2.66 1.72 -2.50
N GLN A 71 -3.52 0.87 -1.98
CA GLN A 71 -3.15 -0.18 -1.03
C GLN A 71 -2.22 -1.27 -1.62
N PRO A 72 -2.53 -1.90 -2.77
CA PRO A 72 -1.77 -3.08 -3.22
C PRO A 72 -0.32 -2.76 -3.63
N GLU A 73 -0.07 -1.59 -4.21
CA GLU A 73 1.25 -1.13 -4.65
C GLU A 73 2.18 -0.89 -3.45
N VAL A 74 1.63 -0.34 -2.37
CA VAL A 74 2.41 0.01 -1.19
C VAL A 74 2.77 -1.24 -0.39
N TYR A 75 1.87 -2.22 -0.31
CA TYR A 75 2.22 -3.53 0.27
C TYR A 75 3.38 -4.21 -0.45
N LEU A 76 3.52 -4.01 -1.77
CA LEU A 76 4.65 -4.54 -2.51
C LEU A 76 5.98 -3.91 -2.05
N THR A 77 6.00 -2.59 -1.80
CA THR A 77 7.21 -1.88 -1.34
C THR A 77 7.69 -2.36 0.03
N ILE A 78 6.76 -2.74 0.92
CA ILE A 78 7.07 -3.18 2.29
C ILE A 78 7.08 -4.72 2.44
N LYS A 79 6.94 -5.47 1.36
CA LYS A 79 6.73 -6.93 1.40
C LYS A 79 7.77 -7.70 2.22
N ASP A 80 9.06 -7.34 2.09
CA ASP A 80 10.14 -8.06 2.77
C ASP A 80 10.31 -7.65 4.24
N ILE A 81 9.70 -6.54 4.67
CA ILE A 81 9.70 -6.08 6.06
C ILE A 81 8.48 -6.56 6.84
N ILE A 82 7.32 -6.79 6.18
CA ILE A 82 6.09 -7.31 6.80
C ILE A 82 6.33 -8.47 7.78
N PRO A 83 7.12 -9.52 7.44
CA PRO A 83 7.33 -10.66 8.33
C PRO A 83 8.12 -10.33 9.60
N LYS A 84 8.82 -9.19 9.62
CA LYS A 84 9.65 -8.74 10.74
C LYS A 84 8.93 -7.74 11.64
N LEU A 85 7.73 -7.32 11.28
CA LEU A 85 6.97 -6.33 12.03
C LEU A 85 6.29 -6.96 13.25
N SER A 86 6.23 -6.19 14.33
CA SER A 86 5.41 -6.53 15.49
C SER A 86 3.93 -6.58 15.09
N ARG A 87 3.14 -7.39 15.81
CA ARG A 87 1.68 -7.46 15.59
C ARG A 87 1.00 -6.09 15.68
N ALA A 88 1.48 -5.24 16.58
CA ALA A 88 0.99 -3.88 16.76
C ALA A 88 1.29 -2.96 15.55
N LYS A 89 2.51 -3.03 14.99
CA LYS A 89 2.85 -2.30 13.76
C LYS A 89 2.03 -2.79 12.58
N LEU A 90 1.90 -4.12 12.45
CA LEU A 90 1.13 -4.73 11.37
C LEU A 90 -0.34 -4.29 11.40
N TYR A 91 -0.95 -4.22 12.58
CA TYR A 91 -2.31 -3.70 12.75
C TYR A 91 -2.41 -2.24 12.27
N THR A 92 -1.46 -1.39 12.66
CA THR A 92 -1.46 0.03 12.28
C THR A 92 -1.36 0.22 10.77
N ILE A 93 -0.47 -0.54 10.13
CA ILE A 93 -0.30 -0.56 8.67
C ILE A 93 -1.58 -1.05 7.99
N ALA A 94 -2.16 -2.15 8.46
CA ALA A 94 -3.39 -2.69 7.89
C ALA A 94 -4.57 -1.71 7.99
N THR A 95 -4.78 -1.13 9.17
CA THR A 95 -5.83 -0.12 9.42
C THR A 95 -5.63 1.12 8.57
N SER A 96 -4.39 1.62 8.50
CA SER A 96 -4.07 2.78 7.67
C SER A 96 -4.30 2.51 6.18
N GLY A 97 -3.99 1.30 5.70
CA GLY A 97 -4.17 0.93 4.30
C GLY A 97 -5.64 0.84 3.90
N MET A 98 -6.46 0.22 4.75
CA MET A 98 -7.90 0.06 4.53
C MET A 98 -8.67 1.38 4.65
N SER A 99 -8.16 2.34 5.43
CA SER A 99 -8.78 3.66 5.56
C SER A 99 -8.48 4.60 4.39
N ALA A 100 -7.44 4.33 3.60
CA ALA A 100 -7.01 5.27 2.57
C ALA A 100 -7.79 5.10 1.26
N VAL A 101 -7.95 6.23 0.55
CA VAL A 101 -8.50 6.28 -0.79
C VAL A 101 -7.35 6.60 -1.75
N SER A 102 -7.27 5.92 -2.89
CA SER A 102 -6.22 6.16 -3.88
C SER A 102 -6.44 7.45 -4.66
N MET A 103 -5.38 8.04 -5.21
CA MET A 103 -5.51 9.24 -6.06
C MET A 103 -6.36 9.02 -7.31
N ALA A 104 -6.43 7.80 -7.84
CA ALA A 104 -7.31 7.49 -8.96
C ALA A 104 -8.80 7.73 -8.61
N MET A 105 -9.23 7.29 -7.41
CA MET A 105 -10.57 7.58 -6.90
C MET A 105 -10.74 9.07 -6.60
N LEU A 106 -9.69 9.72 -6.09
CA LEU A 106 -9.71 11.14 -5.78
C LEU A 106 -10.04 12.01 -7.00
N GLY A 107 -9.45 11.69 -8.16
CA GLY A 107 -9.72 12.41 -9.41
C GLY A 107 -11.18 12.32 -9.85
N SER A 108 -11.83 11.17 -9.63
CA SER A 108 -13.26 11.02 -9.89
C SER A 108 -14.10 11.85 -8.92
N TYR A 109 -13.76 11.85 -7.62
CA TYR A 109 -14.48 12.66 -6.63
C TYR A 109 -14.35 14.17 -6.87
N MET A 110 -13.22 14.65 -7.40
CA MET A 110 -13.03 16.05 -7.79
C MET A 110 -13.94 16.49 -8.95
N GLN A 111 -14.48 15.56 -9.74
CA GLN A 111 -15.45 15.86 -10.79
C GLN A 111 -16.88 15.95 -10.25
N MET A 112 -17.16 15.30 -9.12
CA MET A 112 -18.49 15.25 -8.50
C MET A 112 -18.66 16.28 -7.37
N ILE A 113 -17.58 16.60 -6.66
CA ILE A 113 -17.54 17.45 -5.47
C ILE A 113 -16.48 18.53 -5.68
N GLU A 114 -16.66 19.70 -5.06
CA GLU A 114 -15.69 20.79 -5.12
C GLU A 114 -14.29 20.32 -4.66
N PRO A 115 -13.23 20.52 -5.48
CA PRO A 115 -11.91 19.94 -5.22
C PRO A 115 -11.31 20.30 -3.85
N LYS A 116 -11.65 21.48 -3.31
CA LYS A 116 -11.18 21.92 -2.00
C LYS A 116 -11.55 20.95 -0.89
N PHE A 117 -12.79 20.47 -0.86
CA PHE A 117 -13.27 19.55 0.17
C PHE A 117 -12.63 18.18 0.03
N VAL A 118 -12.40 17.76 -1.22
CA VAL A 118 -11.81 16.47 -1.56
C VAL A 118 -10.35 16.40 -1.08
N VAL A 119 -9.55 17.44 -1.34
CA VAL A 119 -8.16 17.52 -0.87
C VAL A 119 -8.09 17.61 0.65
N THR A 120 -8.94 18.42 1.29
CA THR A 120 -8.97 18.54 2.75
C THR A 120 -9.37 17.22 3.41
N ALA A 121 -10.34 16.49 2.86
CA ALA A 121 -10.78 15.21 3.39
C ALA A 121 -9.66 14.15 3.34
N VAL A 122 -8.87 14.09 2.26
CA VAL A 122 -7.73 13.17 2.17
C VAL A 122 -6.67 13.50 3.22
N MET A 123 -6.31 14.77 3.34
CA MET A 123 -5.34 15.19 4.36
C MET A 123 -5.81 14.80 5.76
N LEU A 124 -7.09 15.08 6.08
CA LEU A 124 -7.68 14.72 7.37
C LEU A 124 -7.70 13.20 7.60
N ASN A 125 -8.00 12.42 6.55
CA ASN A 125 -8.09 10.95 6.62
C ASN A 125 -6.74 10.31 6.98
N ILE A 126 -5.63 10.79 6.38
CA ILE A 126 -4.29 10.27 6.68
C ILE A 126 -3.99 10.38 8.18
N PHE A 127 -4.25 11.54 8.79
CA PHE A 127 -4.02 11.73 10.23
C PHE A 127 -5.03 10.97 11.09
N SER A 128 -6.31 11.00 10.71
CA SER A 128 -7.39 10.35 11.48
C SER A 128 -7.19 8.84 11.55
N ALA A 129 -6.79 8.20 10.44
CA ALA A 129 -6.50 6.77 10.41
C ALA A 129 -5.38 6.40 11.37
N LEU A 130 -4.30 7.19 11.39
CA LEU A 130 -3.16 6.98 12.28
C LEU A 130 -3.56 7.18 13.75
N ILE A 131 -4.30 8.25 14.06
CA ILE A 131 -4.79 8.53 15.42
C ILE A 131 -5.69 7.40 15.92
N ILE A 132 -6.67 6.97 15.11
CA ILE A 132 -7.60 5.90 15.47
C ILE A 132 -6.85 4.57 15.67
N ALA A 133 -5.92 4.24 14.77
CA ALA A 133 -5.05 3.08 14.97
C ALA A 133 -4.23 3.20 16.27
N SER A 134 -3.76 4.41 16.57
CA SER A 134 -3.14 4.86 17.82
C SER A 134 -3.93 4.50 19.08
N VAL A 135 -5.18 4.92 19.07
CA VAL A 135 -6.11 4.79 20.19
C VAL A 135 -6.50 3.33 20.41
N ILE A 136 -6.76 2.58 19.32
CA ILE A 136 -7.19 1.18 19.41
C ILE A 136 -6.03 0.26 19.81
N ASN A 137 -4.85 0.49 19.25
CA ASN A 137 -3.67 -0.34 19.47
C ASN A 137 -2.45 0.54 19.78
N PRO A 138 -2.32 1.01 21.03
CA PRO A 138 -1.20 1.83 21.45
C PRO A 138 0.08 0.99 21.59
N TYR A 139 1.18 1.46 21.01
CA TYR A 139 2.51 0.90 21.19
C TYR A 139 3.57 1.99 21.03
N LYS A 140 4.77 1.75 21.57
CA LYS A 140 5.91 2.64 21.34
C LYS A 140 6.52 2.32 19.99
N SER A 141 6.55 3.31 19.12
CA SER A 141 7.26 3.23 17.85
C SER A 141 8.77 3.28 18.13
N ASP A 142 9.42 2.12 18.02
CA ASP A 142 10.88 2.07 18.04
C ASP A 142 11.40 2.45 16.63
N ASP A 143 12.23 3.49 16.57
CA ASP A 143 12.81 4.05 15.32
C ASP A 143 13.97 3.16 14.81
N THR A 144 14.32 2.10 15.56
CA THR A 144 15.44 1.17 15.29
C THR A 144 15.17 0.14 14.20
N ASP A 145 13.92 -0.10 13.80
CA ASP A 145 13.61 -1.25 12.93
C ASP A 145 13.68 -1.00 11.43
N VAL A 146 13.79 0.25 10.95
CA VAL A 146 13.62 0.52 9.53
C VAL A 146 14.50 1.67 9.05
N GLU A 147 15.76 1.35 8.75
CA GLU A 147 16.45 2.05 7.67
C GLU A 147 15.63 1.88 6.39
N ILE A 148 14.91 2.95 6.02
CA ILE A 148 14.23 3.06 4.72
C ILE A 148 15.20 2.83 3.54
N ASP A 149 16.51 2.91 3.80
CA ASP A 149 17.57 2.53 2.86
C ASP A 149 17.49 1.07 2.38
N ASN A 150 16.93 0.16 3.18
CA ASN A 150 16.76 -1.25 2.78
C ASN A 150 15.42 -1.56 2.08
N LEU A 151 14.40 -0.68 2.19
CA LEU A 151 13.16 -0.79 1.40
C LEU A 151 13.41 -0.61 -0.11
N THR A 152 14.48 0.11 -0.47
CA THR A 152 14.86 0.34 -1.87
C THR A 152 15.66 -0.84 -2.44
N LYS A 153 16.35 -1.62 -1.60
CA LYS A 153 17.18 -2.77 -2.02
C LYS A 153 16.41 -4.07 -2.19
N SER A 154 15.31 -4.27 -1.47
CA SER A 154 14.62 -5.58 -1.49
C SER A 154 13.81 -5.84 -2.77
N THR A 155 13.52 -4.79 -3.55
CA THR A 155 12.98 -4.93 -4.92
C THR A 155 14.05 -5.46 -5.90
N GLU A 156 15.34 -5.28 -5.62
CA GLU A 156 16.43 -5.65 -6.53
C GLU A 156 16.81 -7.14 -6.45
N THR A 157 16.68 -7.82 -5.29
CA THR A 157 17.37 -9.13 -5.12
C THR A 157 16.54 -10.36 -5.53
N LYS A 158 15.22 -10.27 -5.68
CA LYS A 158 14.38 -11.46 -5.94
C LYS A 158 13.96 -11.68 -7.40
N THR A 159 14.17 -10.73 -8.29
CA THR A 159 13.81 -10.89 -9.72
C THR A 159 14.90 -11.60 -10.54
N LEU A 160 16.02 -12.00 -9.92
CA LEU A 160 17.16 -12.65 -10.60
C LEU A 160 17.52 -14.06 -10.10
N ASN A 161 16.76 -14.68 -9.20
CA ASN A 161 17.06 -16.07 -8.84
C ASN A 161 15.79 -16.91 -8.66
N GLY A 162 15.30 -17.42 -9.79
CA GLY A 162 14.40 -18.56 -9.80
C GLY A 162 15.13 -19.79 -9.27
N LYS A 163 14.93 -20.11 -7.98
CA LYS A 163 15.00 -21.48 -7.48
C LYS A 163 13.87 -21.73 -6.49
N THR A 164 13.09 -22.74 -6.84
CA THR A 164 11.98 -23.35 -6.13
C THR A 164 12.37 -23.78 -4.71
N GLY A 165 11.92 -23.03 -3.71
CA GLY A 165 11.85 -23.47 -2.32
C GLY A 165 10.39 -23.55 -1.90
N LYS A 166 9.87 -24.75 -1.63
CA LYS A 166 8.49 -24.95 -1.15
C LYS A 166 8.22 -24.02 0.07
N PRO A 167 7.12 -23.26 0.11
CA PRO A 167 6.78 -22.46 1.27
C PRO A 167 6.54 -23.40 2.46
N LYS A 168 7.33 -23.25 3.54
CA LYS A 168 7.01 -23.88 4.83
C LYS A 168 5.66 -23.33 5.29
N LYS A 169 4.64 -24.19 5.36
CA LYS A 169 3.34 -23.86 5.95
C LYS A 169 3.56 -23.46 7.41
N VAL A 170 3.44 -22.18 7.70
CA VAL A 170 3.30 -21.70 9.09
C VAL A 170 1.81 -21.74 9.37
N ALA A 171 1.39 -22.49 10.40
CA ALA A 171 -0.01 -22.62 10.77
C ALA A 171 -0.55 -21.25 11.19
N PHE A 172 -1.68 -20.84 10.59
CA PHE A 172 -2.34 -19.55 10.86
C PHE A 172 -3.02 -19.51 12.24
N PHE A 173 -3.24 -20.67 12.86
CA PHE A 173 -3.78 -20.81 14.21
C PHE A 173 -2.73 -21.48 15.11
N PRO A 174 -2.43 -20.93 16.29
CA PRO A 174 -1.80 -21.71 17.36
C PRO A 174 -2.79 -22.80 17.77
N ASN A 175 -2.38 -24.05 17.64
CA ASN A 175 -3.11 -25.18 18.23
C ASN A 175 -2.85 -25.15 19.73
N ASP A 176 -3.64 -24.38 20.48
CA ASP A 176 -3.84 -24.51 21.91
C ASP A 176 -5.10 -23.70 22.28
N TRP A 177 -6.22 -24.42 22.47
CA TRP A 177 -7.59 -24.05 22.91
C TRP A 177 -8.40 -23.05 22.06
#